data_AF-A0AAW9J7M4-F1
#
_entry.id   AF-A0AAW9J7M4-F1
#
_cell.length_a   1.000
_cell.length_b   1.000
_cell.length_c   1.000
_cell.angle_alpha   90.00
_cell.angle_beta   90.00
_cell.angle_gamma   90.00
#
_symmetry.space_group_name_H-M   'P 1'
#
loop_
_entity.id
_entity.type
_entity.pdbx_description
1 polymer ?
#
loop_
_entity_poly.entity_id
_entity_poly.type
_entity_poly.pdbx_seq_one_letter_code
_entity_poly.pdbx_strand_id
1 'polypeptide(L)'
;NIVTYVRPKSKLNENWEEVPEDIKKTFDLLGIPEAEKKSLAGVGAQYDSEVVYHSIREDLVKQGVIYTDMETAVKEYEDIVKEYFMKCVAPSDHKFAALHGAVWSGGSFVYVPKGVNVDIPLQSYFRLNSPGAGQFEHTLIIVEEGATLHFIEGCSAPKYNMTNLHAGCVELFVKEGATLRYSTIENWSKNMLNLNTKRAIVEKNGRIEWVSGSFGSKISMLYPMSILRGEGARAEFTGVSFAGKGQNLDTGAKIIHAAPNTSSTINSKSISKNGG
;
A
#
# COMPACT_ATOMS: atom_id res chain seq x y z
N ASN A 1 -1.75 22.06 -13.57
CA ASN A 1 -2.81 21.70 -12.61
C ASN A 1 -2.87 20.20 -12.47
N ILE A 2 -2.76 19.68 -11.24
CA ILE A 2 -2.96 18.26 -10.93
C ILE A 2 -4.44 18.12 -10.56
N VAL A 3 -5.15 17.20 -11.18
CA VAL A 3 -6.54 16.88 -10.85
C VAL A 3 -6.53 15.95 -9.63
N THR A 4 -7.18 16.35 -8.53
CA THR A 4 -7.08 15.62 -7.24
C THR A 4 -8.04 14.45 -7.11
N TYR A 5 -9.07 14.39 -7.94
CA TYR A 5 -10.04 13.30 -7.96
C TYR A 5 -10.50 13.04 -9.39
N VAL A 6 -10.46 11.78 -9.81
CA VAL A 6 -10.98 11.34 -11.10
C VAL A 6 -11.82 10.09 -10.91
N ARG A 7 -13.14 10.24 -11.10
CA ARG A 7 -14.07 9.12 -11.07
C ARG A 7 -13.82 8.21 -12.29
N PRO A 8 -13.56 6.90 -12.10
CA PRO A 8 -13.47 5.96 -13.21
C PRO A 8 -14.83 5.81 -13.92
N LYS A 9 -14.82 5.37 -15.18
CA LYS A 9 -16.05 5.14 -15.95
C LYS A 9 -16.81 3.88 -15.53
N SER A 10 -16.23 3.05 -14.67
CA SER A 10 -16.76 1.77 -14.19
C SER A 10 -17.24 1.88 -12.74
N LYS A 11 -18.30 1.16 -12.40
CA LYS A 11 -18.74 0.99 -11.00
C LYS A 11 -17.91 -0.09 -10.30
N LEU A 12 -17.93 -0.11 -8.96
CA LEU A 12 -17.43 -1.22 -8.15
C LEU A 12 -18.20 -2.50 -8.50
N ASN A 13 -17.48 -3.60 -8.79
CA ASN A 13 -18.09 -4.91 -9.02
C ASN A 13 -17.43 -5.96 -8.12
N GLU A 14 -18.24 -6.84 -7.53
CA GLU A 14 -17.77 -7.98 -6.75
C GLU A 14 -17.55 -9.23 -7.62
N ASN A 15 -18.13 -9.24 -8.83
CA ASN A 15 -17.98 -10.33 -9.80
C ASN A 15 -16.98 -9.95 -10.90
N TRP A 16 -15.94 -10.78 -11.06
CA TRP A 16 -14.93 -10.60 -12.10
C TRP A 16 -15.53 -10.50 -13.51
N GLU A 17 -16.61 -11.24 -13.80
CA GLU A 17 -17.24 -11.21 -15.12
C GLU A 17 -17.86 -9.85 -15.48
N GLU A 18 -18.18 -9.02 -14.49
CA GLU A 18 -18.79 -7.70 -14.67
C GLU A 18 -17.75 -6.59 -14.84
N VAL A 19 -16.46 -6.88 -14.61
CA VAL A 19 -15.37 -5.93 -14.81
C VAL A 19 -15.21 -5.64 -16.33
N PRO A 20 -15.08 -4.36 -16.74
CA PRO A 20 -14.85 -3.99 -18.14
C PRO A 20 -13.67 -4.70 -18.80
N GLU A 21 -13.80 -4.99 -20.10
CA GLU A 21 -12.86 -5.84 -20.85
C GLU A 21 -11.46 -5.22 -21.01
N ASP A 22 -11.37 -3.91 -21.11
CA ASP A 22 -10.11 -3.15 -21.14
C ASP A 22 -9.34 -3.26 -19.81
N ILE A 23 -10.10 -3.29 -18.71
CA ILE A 23 -9.58 -3.50 -17.36
C ILE A 23 -9.10 -4.94 -17.22
N LYS A 24 -9.94 -5.94 -17.53
CA LYS A 24 -9.60 -7.39 -17.50
C LYS A 24 -8.33 -7.72 -18.29
N LYS A 25 -8.25 -7.28 -19.55
CA LYS A 25 -7.07 -7.52 -20.40
C LYS A 25 -5.77 -7.04 -19.78
N THR A 26 -5.82 -5.95 -19.01
CA THR A 26 -4.61 -5.48 -18.35
C THR A 26 -4.29 -6.30 -17.12
N PHE A 27 -5.29 -6.69 -16.32
CA PHE A 27 -5.10 -7.58 -15.19
C PHE A 27 -4.58 -8.96 -15.62
N ASP A 28 -5.02 -9.48 -16.77
CA ASP A 28 -4.49 -10.69 -17.39
C ASP A 28 -3.01 -10.54 -17.76
N LEU A 29 -2.62 -9.41 -18.38
CA LEU A 29 -1.21 -9.12 -18.69
C LEU A 29 -0.34 -8.99 -17.43
N LEU A 30 -0.94 -8.60 -16.31
CA LEU A 30 -0.29 -8.51 -15.00
C LEU A 30 -0.31 -9.86 -14.25
N GLY A 31 -1.00 -10.88 -14.78
CA GLY A 31 -1.11 -12.21 -14.18
C GLY A 31 -2.00 -12.29 -12.93
N ILE A 32 -2.82 -11.27 -12.67
CA ILE A 32 -3.60 -11.15 -11.43
C ILE A 32 -4.68 -12.26 -11.32
N PRO A 33 -5.45 -12.60 -12.37
CA PRO A 33 -6.45 -13.66 -12.30
C PRO A 33 -5.87 -15.08 -12.12
N GLU A 34 -4.66 -15.33 -12.62
CA GLU A 34 -3.96 -16.60 -12.38
C GLU A 34 -3.39 -16.69 -10.96
N ALA A 35 -2.92 -15.56 -10.42
CA ALA A 35 -2.47 -15.46 -9.03
C ALA A 35 -3.66 -15.62 -8.05
N GLU A 36 -4.82 -15.04 -8.36
CA GLU A 36 -6.06 -15.20 -7.58
C GLU A 36 -6.50 -16.66 -7.51
N LYS A 37 -6.52 -17.37 -8.64
CA LYS A 37 -6.93 -18.79 -8.69
C LYS A 37 -5.96 -19.76 -7.99
N LYS A 38 -4.68 -19.40 -7.85
CA LYS A 38 -3.63 -20.33 -7.37
C LYS A 38 -3.05 -19.97 -6.01
N SER A 39 -3.06 -18.71 -5.59
CA SER A 39 -2.13 -18.24 -4.55
C SER A 39 -2.55 -17.01 -3.73
N LEU A 40 -3.75 -16.44 -3.89
CA LEU A 40 -4.18 -15.24 -3.14
C LEU A 40 -5.46 -15.49 -2.33
N ALA A 41 -5.58 -14.80 -1.20
CA ALA A 41 -6.71 -14.92 -0.26
C ALA A 41 -7.77 -13.83 -0.43
N GLY A 42 -7.42 -12.79 -1.19
CA GLY A 42 -8.29 -11.68 -1.55
C GLY A 42 -7.54 -10.72 -2.47
N VAL A 43 -8.30 -10.06 -3.34
CA VAL A 43 -7.78 -9.10 -4.33
C VAL A 43 -8.65 -7.85 -4.31
N GLY A 44 -8.02 -6.71 -4.03
CA GLY A 44 -8.58 -5.38 -4.28
C GLY A 44 -7.92 -4.78 -5.52
N ALA A 45 -8.70 -4.11 -6.36
CA ALA A 45 -8.19 -3.42 -7.54
C ALA A 45 -8.82 -2.03 -7.65
N GLN A 46 -7.97 -1.01 -7.63
CA GLN A 46 -8.32 0.40 -7.80
C GLN A 46 -7.91 0.92 -9.18
N TYR A 47 -8.82 1.67 -9.78
CA TYR A 47 -8.62 2.35 -11.05
C TYR A 47 -8.89 3.84 -10.88
N ASP A 48 -7.89 4.67 -11.17
CA ASP A 48 -7.90 6.11 -10.87
C ASP A 48 -8.19 6.38 -9.37
N SER A 49 -9.30 7.05 -9.04
CA SER A 49 -9.63 7.41 -7.66
C SER A 49 -10.56 6.43 -6.93
N GLU A 50 -11.08 5.38 -7.57
CA GLU A 50 -12.06 4.47 -6.94
C GLU A 50 -11.69 2.98 -7.14
N VAL A 51 -12.06 2.16 -6.16
CA VAL A 51 -11.94 0.69 -6.23
C VAL A 51 -12.97 0.14 -7.22
N VAL A 52 -12.53 -0.73 -8.14
CA VAL A 52 -13.35 -1.30 -9.22
C VAL A 52 -13.61 -2.80 -9.05
N TYR A 53 -12.81 -3.49 -8.25
CA TYR A 53 -13.01 -4.89 -7.89
C TYR A 53 -12.49 -5.17 -6.48
N HIS A 54 -13.25 -5.95 -5.71
CA HIS A 54 -12.85 -6.39 -4.38
C HIS A 54 -13.39 -7.80 -4.13
N SER A 55 -12.51 -8.72 -3.70
CA SER A 55 -12.85 -10.10 -3.36
C SER A 55 -12.04 -10.56 -2.15
N ILE A 56 -12.67 -11.28 -1.23
CA ILE A 56 -12.05 -11.92 -0.07
C ILE A 56 -12.61 -13.33 0.07
N ARG A 57 -11.77 -14.30 0.42
CA ARG A 57 -12.26 -15.66 0.69
C ARG A 57 -13.15 -15.70 1.93
N GLU A 58 -14.24 -16.47 1.85
CA GLU A 58 -15.21 -16.63 2.93
C GLU A 58 -14.62 -17.18 4.23
N ASP A 59 -13.59 -18.03 4.16
CA ASP A 59 -12.96 -18.61 5.35
C ASP A 59 -12.20 -17.57 6.20
N LEU A 60 -11.70 -16.51 5.57
CA LEU A 60 -11.10 -15.37 6.28
C LEU A 60 -12.18 -14.48 6.90
N VAL A 61 -13.28 -14.24 6.19
CA VAL A 61 -14.45 -13.52 6.70
C VAL A 61 -15.01 -14.22 7.95
N LYS A 62 -15.11 -15.55 7.91
CA LYS A 62 -15.55 -16.38 9.06
C LYS A 62 -14.60 -16.30 10.26
N GLN A 63 -13.32 -15.98 10.04
CA GLN A 63 -12.33 -15.73 11.08
C GLN A 63 -12.34 -14.27 11.58
N GLY A 64 -13.23 -13.43 11.03
CA GLY A 64 -13.37 -12.02 11.40
C GLY A 64 -12.38 -11.08 10.72
N VAL A 65 -11.62 -11.56 9.71
CA VAL A 65 -10.76 -10.70 8.92
C VAL A 65 -11.62 -9.74 8.10
N ILE A 66 -11.32 -8.46 8.19
CA ILE A 66 -11.93 -7.44 7.34
C ILE A 66 -10.89 -7.06 6.28
N TYR A 67 -11.26 -7.19 5.03
CA TYR A 67 -10.56 -6.58 3.90
C TYR A 67 -11.63 -5.89 3.06
N THR A 68 -11.52 -4.58 2.89
CA THR A 68 -12.45 -3.78 2.05
C THR A 68 -11.75 -2.50 1.58
N ASP A 69 -12.43 -1.70 0.76
CA ASP A 69 -11.97 -0.37 0.37
C ASP A 69 -12.17 0.67 1.49
N MET A 70 -11.46 1.79 1.43
CA MET A 70 -11.55 2.82 2.46
C MET A 70 -12.91 3.54 2.47
N GLU A 71 -13.57 3.71 1.33
CA GLU A 71 -14.88 4.35 1.24
C GLU A 71 -16.00 3.55 1.91
N THR A 72 -15.89 2.22 1.88
CA THR A 72 -16.73 1.29 2.63
C THR A 72 -16.34 1.31 4.10
N ALA A 73 -15.04 1.25 4.41
CA ALA A 73 -14.55 1.20 5.79
C ALA A 73 -14.96 2.42 6.63
N VAL A 74 -14.94 3.63 6.08
CA VAL A 74 -15.38 4.83 6.80
C VAL A 74 -16.87 4.83 7.14
N LYS A 75 -17.68 4.01 6.48
CA LYS A 75 -19.13 3.89 6.72
C LYS A 75 -19.47 2.71 7.63
N GLU A 76 -18.86 1.56 7.38
CA GLU A 76 -19.22 0.30 8.04
C GLU A 76 -18.37 0.01 9.27
N TYR A 77 -17.15 0.54 9.33
CA TYR A 77 -16.18 0.33 10.41
C TYR A 77 -15.69 1.66 11.00
N GLU A 78 -16.59 2.66 11.03
CA GLU A 78 -16.31 4.05 11.40
C GLU A 78 -15.54 4.18 12.73
N ASP A 79 -15.92 3.40 13.75
CA ASP A 79 -15.29 3.45 15.07
C ASP A 79 -13.81 3.06 15.02
N ILE A 80 -13.47 2.00 14.29
CA ILE A 80 -12.09 1.57 14.09
C ILE A 80 -11.35 2.59 13.26
N VAL A 81 -11.93 3.04 12.14
CA VAL A 81 -11.26 4.00 11.26
C VAL A 81 -10.96 5.30 12.00
N LYS A 82 -11.88 5.84 12.81
CA LYS A 82 -11.65 7.05 13.62
C LYS A 82 -10.50 6.90 14.62
N GLU A 83 -10.30 5.71 15.18
CA GLU A 83 -9.23 5.44 16.13
C GLU A 83 -7.85 5.56 15.47
N TYR A 84 -7.72 5.13 14.20
CA TYR A 84 -6.41 4.94 13.56
C TYR A 84 -6.09 5.92 12.42
N PHE A 85 -7.10 6.44 11.73
CA PHE A 85 -6.92 7.27 10.53
C PHE A 85 -6.15 8.56 10.81
N MET A 86 -5.09 8.78 10.04
CA MET A 86 -4.13 9.89 10.11
C MET A 86 -3.51 10.07 11.51
N LYS A 87 -3.35 8.97 12.26
CA LYS A 87 -2.70 8.95 13.60
C LYS A 87 -1.26 8.47 13.55
N CYS A 88 -0.96 7.55 12.64
CA CYS A 88 0.40 7.12 12.37
C CYS A 88 1.10 8.18 11.52
N VAL A 89 0.46 8.65 10.44
CA VAL A 89 0.95 9.73 9.57
C VAL A 89 0.06 10.95 9.74
N ALA A 90 0.52 11.96 10.47
CA ALA A 90 -0.28 13.14 10.72
C ALA A 90 -0.27 14.09 9.50
N PRO A 91 -1.36 14.82 9.22
CA PRO A 91 -1.38 15.81 8.14
C PRO A 91 -0.32 16.91 8.31
N SER A 92 0.15 17.15 9.53
CA SER A 92 1.18 18.12 9.86
C SER A 92 2.62 17.68 9.54
N ASP A 93 2.83 16.40 9.18
CA ASP A 93 4.19 15.86 9.02
C ASP A 93 4.98 16.54 7.89
N HIS A 94 4.32 16.81 6.76
CA HIS A 94 4.87 17.57 5.64
C HIS A 94 3.76 17.92 4.63
N LYS A 95 4.10 18.79 3.67
CA LYS A 95 3.15 19.29 2.65
C LYS A 95 2.38 18.21 1.87
N PHE A 96 3.00 17.05 1.60
CA PHE A 96 2.33 15.95 0.88
C PHE A 96 1.38 15.15 1.79
N ALA A 97 1.70 14.96 3.07
CA ALA A 97 0.77 14.38 4.04
C ALA A 97 -0.42 15.32 4.29
N ALA A 98 -0.18 16.64 4.34
CA ALA A 98 -1.23 17.65 4.42
C ALA A 98 -2.17 17.60 3.22
N LEU A 99 -1.61 17.55 2.00
CA LEU A 99 -2.37 17.41 0.77
C LEU A 99 -3.19 16.12 0.79
N HIS A 100 -2.54 14.99 1.08
CA HIS A 100 -3.20 13.68 1.17
C HIS A 100 -4.39 13.71 2.13
N GLY A 101 -4.19 14.17 3.38
CA GLY A 101 -5.24 14.23 4.39
C GLY A 101 -6.44 15.10 3.98
N ALA A 102 -6.25 16.05 3.06
CA ALA A 102 -7.33 16.90 2.54
C ALA A 102 -8.10 16.28 1.36
N VAL A 103 -7.47 15.40 0.56
CA VAL A 103 -8.02 14.99 -0.75
C VAL A 103 -7.99 13.48 -1.03
N TRP A 104 -7.66 12.66 -0.03
CA TRP A 104 -7.58 11.20 -0.19
C TRP A 104 -8.83 10.62 -0.86
N SER A 105 -8.62 9.58 -1.67
CA SER A 105 -9.68 8.87 -2.38
C SER A 105 -9.21 7.46 -2.73
N GLY A 106 -10.08 6.47 -2.58
CA GLY A 106 -9.71 5.07 -2.69
C GLY A 106 -8.77 4.61 -1.57
N GLY A 107 -8.26 3.39 -1.72
CA GLY A 107 -7.36 2.78 -0.76
C GLY A 107 -7.79 1.40 -0.32
N SER A 108 -7.22 0.94 0.78
CA SER A 108 -7.51 -0.39 1.33
C SER A 108 -7.55 -0.34 2.84
N PHE A 109 -8.58 -0.95 3.41
CA PHE A 109 -8.71 -1.16 4.84
C PHE A 109 -8.57 -2.64 5.15
N VAL A 110 -7.64 -2.99 6.04
CA VAL A 110 -7.45 -4.36 6.51
C VAL A 110 -7.42 -4.39 8.03
N TYR A 111 -8.22 -5.25 8.62
CA TYR A 111 -8.20 -5.56 10.05
C TYR A 111 -8.09 -7.07 10.23
N VAL A 112 -7.06 -7.51 10.93
CA VAL A 112 -6.84 -8.93 11.26
C VAL A 112 -7.03 -9.13 12.77
N PRO A 113 -8.03 -9.91 13.20
CA PRO A 113 -8.33 -10.12 14.62
C PRO A 113 -7.22 -10.86 15.38
N LYS A 114 -7.27 -10.75 16.71
CA LYS A 114 -6.31 -11.36 17.64
C LYS A 114 -6.13 -12.86 17.36
N GLY A 115 -4.88 -13.28 17.24
CA GLY A 115 -4.47 -14.69 17.04
C GLY A 115 -4.80 -15.28 15.67
N VAL A 116 -5.37 -14.50 14.73
CA VAL A 116 -5.67 -14.98 13.39
C VAL A 116 -4.40 -14.96 12.54
N ASN A 117 -4.12 -16.08 11.88
CA ASN A 117 -3.01 -16.20 10.94
C ASN A 117 -3.55 -16.23 9.50
N VAL A 118 -3.25 -15.20 8.72
CA VAL A 118 -3.64 -15.12 7.31
C VAL A 118 -2.52 -15.73 6.46
N ASP A 119 -2.61 -17.05 6.26
CA ASP A 119 -1.56 -17.87 5.61
C ASP A 119 -1.32 -17.53 4.13
N ILE A 120 -2.32 -16.94 3.47
CA ILE A 120 -2.28 -16.61 2.05
C ILE A 120 -2.25 -15.08 1.93
N PRO A 121 -1.36 -14.50 1.12
CA PRO A 121 -1.27 -13.04 1.02
C PRO A 121 -2.57 -12.39 0.55
N LEU A 122 -2.90 -11.24 1.14
CA LEU A 122 -3.87 -10.30 0.60
C LEU A 122 -3.16 -9.37 -0.39
N GLN A 123 -3.81 -9.05 -1.50
CA GLN A 123 -3.19 -8.19 -2.51
C GLN A 123 -4.11 -7.05 -2.92
N SER A 124 -3.59 -5.82 -2.87
CA SER A 124 -4.24 -4.65 -3.44
C SER A 124 -3.47 -4.12 -4.64
N TYR A 125 -4.18 -3.79 -5.72
CA TYR A 125 -3.61 -3.29 -6.95
C TYR A 125 -4.13 -1.90 -7.28
N PHE A 126 -3.21 -0.94 -7.44
CA PHE A 126 -3.53 0.45 -7.70
C PHE A 126 -3.08 0.85 -9.11
N ARG A 127 -4.01 1.36 -9.93
CA ARG A 127 -3.71 1.73 -11.32
C ARG A 127 -4.23 3.12 -11.69
N LEU A 128 -3.32 4.00 -12.08
CA LEU A 128 -3.65 5.35 -12.56
C LEU A 128 -3.68 5.41 -14.10
N ASN A 129 -4.81 5.77 -14.70
CA ASN A 129 -4.98 5.88 -16.16
C ASN A 129 -5.37 7.28 -16.66
N SER A 130 -5.61 8.22 -15.75
CA SER A 130 -6.01 9.57 -16.11
C SER A 130 -4.81 10.54 -16.21
N PRO A 131 -4.52 11.12 -17.41
CA PRO A 131 -3.42 12.06 -17.58
C PRO A 131 -3.59 13.32 -16.72
N GLY A 132 -2.55 13.72 -15.98
CA GLY A 132 -2.58 14.92 -15.12
C GLY A 132 -3.36 14.73 -13.82
N ALA A 133 -3.76 13.51 -13.50
CA ALA A 133 -4.38 13.16 -12.22
C ALA A 133 -3.32 12.90 -11.13
N GLY A 134 -3.70 13.18 -9.90
CA GLY A 134 -2.99 12.75 -8.70
C GLY A 134 -3.64 11.50 -8.11
N GLN A 135 -2.82 10.63 -7.54
CA GLN A 135 -3.27 9.46 -6.81
C GLN A 135 -2.98 9.64 -5.31
N PHE A 136 -4.04 9.52 -4.51
CA PHE A 136 -4.05 9.80 -3.07
C PHE A 136 -4.75 8.67 -2.31
N GLU A 137 -4.44 7.44 -2.67
CA GLU A 137 -4.97 6.24 -2.02
C GLU A 137 -4.48 6.14 -0.57
N HIS A 138 -5.38 5.73 0.33
CA HIS A 138 -5.07 5.56 1.74
C HIS A 138 -5.14 4.08 2.14
N THR A 139 -4.03 3.50 2.58
CA THR A 139 -3.98 2.12 3.05
C THR A 139 -3.87 2.12 4.57
N LEU A 140 -4.89 1.59 5.25
CA LEU A 140 -4.95 1.46 6.70
C LEU A 140 -5.01 -0.01 7.09
N ILE A 141 -3.98 -0.50 7.78
CA ILE A 141 -3.88 -1.91 8.18
C ILE A 141 -3.66 -2.01 9.69
N ILE A 142 -4.51 -2.79 10.36
CA ILE A 142 -4.40 -3.12 11.78
C ILE A 142 -4.26 -4.64 11.91
N VAL A 143 -3.15 -5.07 12.51
CA VAL A 143 -2.88 -6.49 12.81
C VAL A 143 -2.86 -6.66 14.31
N GLU A 144 -3.93 -7.26 14.86
CA GLU A 144 -4.13 -7.42 16.29
C GLU A 144 -3.17 -8.41 16.95
N GLU A 145 -3.21 -8.47 18.28
CA GLU A 145 -2.26 -9.23 19.09
C GLU A 145 -2.07 -10.68 18.58
N GLY A 146 -0.82 -11.10 18.39
CA GLY A 146 -0.47 -12.44 17.93
C GLY A 146 -0.96 -12.81 16.52
N ALA A 147 -1.53 -11.86 15.76
CA ALA A 147 -2.02 -12.12 14.40
C ALA A 147 -0.91 -11.96 13.37
N THR A 148 -1.08 -12.58 12.21
CA THR A 148 -0.10 -12.53 11.11
C THR A 148 -0.76 -12.19 9.78
N LEU A 149 -0.14 -11.29 9.03
CA LEU A 149 -0.58 -10.86 7.70
C LEU A 149 0.60 -10.68 6.75
N HIS A 150 0.46 -11.18 5.53
CA HIS A 150 1.24 -10.73 4.38
C HIS A 150 0.34 -9.93 3.47
N PHE A 151 0.63 -8.64 3.30
CA PHE A 151 -0.05 -7.74 2.37
C PHE A 151 0.88 -7.38 1.21
N ILE A 152 0.35 -7.46 -0.01
CA ILE A 152 1.05 -7.11 -1.25
C ILE A 152 0.35 -5.92 -1.89
N GLU A 153 1.09 -4.85 -2.12
CA GLU A 153 0.65 -3.67 -2.85
C GLU A 153 1.36 -3.62 -4.21
N GLY A 154 0.59 -3.60 -5.29
CA GLY A 154 1.10 -3.42 -6.64
C GLY A 154 0.62 -2.10 -7.23
N CYS A 155 1.54 -1.27 -7.74
CA CYS A 155 1.17 -0.03 -8.42
C CYS A 155 1.71 -0.01 -9.86
N SER A 156 0.83 0.27 -10.84
CA SER A 156 1.27 0.52 -12.22
C SER A 156 0.54 1.69 -12.88
N ALA A 157 1.21 2.34 -13.85
CA ALA A 157 0.60 3.37 -14.69
C ALA A 157 1.02 3.17 -16.15
N PRO A 158 0.10 3.37 -17.12
CA PRO A 158 0.47 3.50 -18.53
C PRO A 158 1.41 4.68 -18.79
N LYS A 159 2.07 4.66 -19.95
CA LYS A 159 2.89 5.79 -20.42
C LYS A 159 1.99 6.96 -20.77
N TYR A 160 2.15 8.09 -20.07
CA TYR A 160 1.51 9.36 -20.42
C TYR A 160 2.56 10.44 -20.69
N ASN A 161 2.18 11.44 -21.49
CA ASN A 161 3.04 12.58 -21.82
C ASN A 161 2.89 13.77 -20.84
N MET A 162 2.11 13.61 -19.75
CA MET A 162 1.90 14.65 -18.73
C MET A 162 2.42 14.20 -17.36
N THR A 163 2.89 15.14 -16.53
CA THR A 163 3.37 14.82 -15.17
C THR A 163 2.20 14.37 -14.29
N ASN A 164 2.35 13.22 -13.63
CA ASN A 164 1.41 12.70 -12.65
C ASN A 164 2.05 12.71 -11.25
N LEU A 165 1.23 12.76 -10.20
CA LEU A 165 1.68 12.72 -8.81
C LEU A 165 1.03 11.53 -8.11
N HIS A 166 1.84 10.70 -7.46
CA HIS A 166 1.36 9.73 -6.49
C HIS A 166 1.83 10.16 -5.11
N ALA A 167 0.88 10.50 -4.25
CA ALA A 167 1.09 10.92 -2.86
C ALA A 167 0.11 10.13 -1.97
N GLY A 168 0.19 8.80 -2.06
CA GLY A 168 -0.55 7.89 -1.19
C GLY A 168 -0.05 7.91 0.25
N CYS A 169 -0.87 7.38 1.15
CA CYS A 169 -0.53 7.25 2.57
C CYS A 169 -0.77 5.81 3.03
N VAL A 170 0.18 5.25 3.77
CA VAL A 170 0.10 3.90 4.33
C VAL A 170 0.34 3.97 5.83
N GLU A 171 -0.67 3.59 6.60
CA GLU A 171 -0.64 3.53 8.06
C GLU A 171 -0.79 2.08 8.52
N LEU A 172 0.25 1.56 9.16
CA LEU A 172 0.29 0.18 9.64
C LEU A 172 0.38 0.16 11.17
N PHE A 173 -0.48 -0.62 11.81
CA PHE A 173 -0.49 -0.83 13.25
C PHE A 173 -0.27 -2.32 13.55
N VAL A 174 0.90 -2.65 14.08
CA VAL A 174 1.32 -4.02 14.42
C VAL A 174 1.28 -4.17 15.93
N LYS A 175 0.26 -4.86 16.45
CA LYS A 175 0.03 -5.02 17.90
C LYS A 175 0.98 -6.05 18.53
N GLU A 176 0.80 -6.31 19.83
CA GLU A 176 1.72 -7.16 20.60
C GLU A 176 1.85 -8.56 19.99
N GLY A 177 3.06 -9.01 19.73
CA GLY A 177 3.35 -10.31 19.11
C GLY A 177 2.84 -10.49 17.68
N ALA A 178 2.27 -9.45 17.05
CA ALA A 178 1.77 -9.52 15.70
C ALA A 178 2.90 -9.46 14.66
N THR A 179 2.68 -10.05 13.48
CA THR A 179 3.64 -9.98 12.36
C THR A 179 2.96 -9.46 11.10
N LEU A 180 3.52 -8.41 10.51
CA LEU A 180 3.09 -7.87 9.23
C LEU A 180 4.26 -7.91 8.25
N ARG A 181 4.07 -8.58 7.11
CA ARG A 181 4.90 -8.39 5.92
C ARG A 181 4.16 -7.50 4.95
N TYR A 182 4.74 -6.37 4.60
CA TYR A 182 4.20 -5.42 3.66
C TYR A 182 5.12 -5.34 2.43
N SER A 183 4.66 -5.91 1.31
CA SER A 183 5.41 -6.01 0.07
C SER A 183 4.89 -5.02 -0.95
N THR A 184 5.79 -4.27 -1.59
CA THR A 184 5.45 -3.25 -2.59
C THR A 184 6.23 -3.48 -3.86
N ILE A 185 5.52 -3.49 -4.99
CA ILE A 185 6.14 -3.47 -6.32
C ILE A 185 5.55 -2.28 -7.07
N GLU A 186 6.37 -1.26 -7.25
CA GLU A 186 6.01 -0.04 -7.95
C GLU A 186 6.69 -0.03 -9.31
N ASN A 187 5.90 0.02 -10.38
CA ASN A 187 6.41 0.16 -11.74
C ASN A 187 5.72 1.33 -12.43
N TRP A 188 6.28 2.53 -12.22
CA TRP A 188 5.68 3.77 -12.69
C TRP A 188 6.19 4.18 -14.07
N SER A 189 5.35 4.89 -14.82
CA SER A 189 5.79 5.58 -16.02
C SER A 189 6.78 6.71 -15.68
N LYS A 190 7.69 7.04 -16.61
CA LYS A 190 8.82 7.98 -16.39
C LYS A 190 8.42 9.45 -16.16
N ASN A 191 7.12 9.73 -16.16
CA ASN A 191 6.50 11.03 -15.93
C ASN A 191 5.83 11.12 -14.54
N MET A 192 5.94 10.07 -13.72
CA MET A 192 5.38 10.03 -12.36
C MET A 192 6.31 10.68 -11.33
N LEU A 193 5.76 11.46 -10.42
CA LEU A 193 6.38 11.84 -9.15
C LEU A 193 5.83 10.92 -8.05
N ASN A 194 6.66 10.02 -7.53
CA ASN A 194 6.26 9.11 -6.46
C ASN A 194 6.74 9.64 -5.10
N LEU A 195 5.81 10.19 -4.32
CA LEU A 195 6.05 10.90 -3.08
C LEU A 195 5.12 10.41 -1.97
N ASN A 196 4.81 9.11 -1.97
CA ASN A 196 3.96 8.50 -0.95
C ASN A 196 4.64 8.44 0.42
N THR A 197 3.82 8.29 1.47
CA THR A 197 4.30 8.22 2.87
C THR A 197 3.83 6.92 3.49
N LYS A 198 4.76 6.12 4.00
CA LYS A 198 4.47 4.82 4.62
C LYS A 198 5.03 4.77 6.03
N ARG A 199 4.21 4.43 7.02
CA ARG A 199 4.65 4.32 8.42
C ARG A 199 3.96 3.18 9.15
N ALA A 200 4.74 2.45 9.94
CA ALA A 200 4.28 1.43 10.87
C ALA A 200 4.57 1.83 12.31
N ILE A 201 3.61 1.58 13.21
CA ILE A 201 3.82 1.53 14.66
C ILE A 201 3.84 0.07 15.08
N VAL A 202 4.89 -0.34 15.78
CA VAL A 202 5.13 -1.74 16.19
C VAL A 202 5.18 -1.83 17.70
N GLU A 203 4.22 -2.55 18.27
CA GLU A 203 4.11 -2.80 19.70
C GLU A 203 5.02 -3.97 20.15
N LYS A 204 4.89 -4.34 21.42
CA LYS A 204 5.79 -5.27 22.11
C LYS A 204 5.89 -6.61 21.38
N ASN A 205 7.09 -7.11 21.15
CA ASN A 205 7.37 -8.33 20.39
C ASN A 205 6.77 -8.37 18.97
N GLY A 206 6.21 -7.28 18.46
CA GLY A 206 5.68 -7.20 17.10
C GLY A 206 6.79 -7.16 16.06
N ARG A 207 6.47 -7.56 14.82
CA ARG A 207 7.40 -7.58 13.69
C ARG A 207 6.79 -6.94 12.46
N ILE A 208 7.53 -5.99 11.86
CA ILE A 208 7.23 -5.46 10.53
C ILE A 208 8.34 -5.86 9.56
N GLU A 209 7.96 -6.37 8.40
CA GLU A 209 8.86 -6.66 7.28
C GLU A 209 8.43 -5.86 6.06
N TRP A 210 9.26 -4.92 5.66
CA TRP A 210 9.09 -4.16 4.43
C TRP A 210 9.85 -4.84 3.29
N VAL A 211 9.14 -5.19 2.22
CA VAL A 211 9.75 -5.64 0.97
C VAL A 211 9.40 -4.61 -0.10
N SER A 212 10.40 -4.02 -0.75
CA SER A 212 10.18 -2.92 -1.69
C SER A 212 10.93 -3.13 -3.00
N GLY A 213 10.23 -3.04 -4.11
CA GLY A 213 10.77 -2.95 -5.45
C GLY A 213 10.32 -1.65 -6.11
N SER A 214 11.23 -0.68 -6.24
CA SER A 214 10.94 0.61 -6.87
C SER A 214 11.54 0.67 -8.28
N PHE A 215 10.65 0.68 -9.28
CA PHE A 215 10.99 0.72 -10.70
C PHE A 215 10.24 1.87 -11.39
N GLY A 216 10.90 2.52 -12.35
CA GLY A 216 10.26 3.60 -13.10
C GLY A 216 10.19 4.93 -12.32
N SER A 217 9.19 5.77 -12.62
CA SER A 217 9.04 7.16 -12.16
C SER A 217 10.09 8.15 -12.71
N LYS A 218 9.77 9.45 -12.65
CA LYS A 218 10.77 10.53 -12.86
C LYS A 218 11.55 10.79 -11.58
N ILE A 219 10.82 10.98 -10.49
CA ILE A 219 11.36 11.26 -9.17
C ILE A 219 10.62 10.36 -8.18
N SER A 220 11.37 9.64 -7.36
CA SER A 220 10.86 8.95 -6.18
C SER A 220 11.54 9.50 -4.94
N MET A 221 10.76 9.69 -3.87
CA MET A 221 11.29 9.95 -2.53
C MET A 221 10.55 9.08 -1.52
N LEU A 222 11.11 7.91 -1.21
CA LEU A 222 10.41 6.86 -0.47
C LEU A 222 11.21 6.41 0.74
N TYR A 223 10.61 6.55 1.91
CA TYR A 223 11.24 6.19 3.18
C TYR A 223 10.23 5.50 4.11
N PRO A 224 9.83 4.25 3.84
CA PRO A 224 9.01 3.48 4.76
C PRO A 224 9.61 3.52 6.16
N MET A 225 8.77 3.90 7.12
CA MET A 225 9.19 4.20 8.47
C MET A 225 8.62 3.20 9.47
N SER A 226 9.45 2.67 10.36
CA SER A 226 8.99 1.83 11.48
C SER A 226 9.28 2.52 12.81
N ILE A 227 8.27 2.70 13.64
CA ILE A 227 8.40 3.12 15.03
C ILE A 227 8.28 1.87 15.91
N LEU A 228 9.42 1.40 16.42
CA LEU A 228 9.51 0.26 17.33
C LEU A 228 9.20 0.74 18.74
N ARG A 229 7.90 0.79 19.06
CA ARG A 229 7.35 1.42 20.27
C ARG A 229 7.31 0.48 21.48
N GLY A 230 7.18 -0.83 21.23
CA GLY A 230 7.16 -1.82 22.30
C GLY A 230 8.49 -2.54 22.50
N GLU A 231 8.72 -3.04 23.71
CA GLU A 231 9.90 -3.86 24.01
C GLU A 231 9.99 -5.07 23.07
N GLY A 232 11.19 -5.37 22.56
CA GLY A 232 11.38 -6.53 21.69
C GLY A 232 10.82 -6.37 20.28
N ALA A 233 10.27 -5.21 19.92
CA ALA A 233 9.76 -4.94 18.58
C ALA A 233 10.88 -4.99 17.51
N ARG A 234 10.54 -5.50 16.33
CA ARG A 234 11.51 -5.75 15.24
C ARG A 234 11.07 -5.15 13.92
N ALA A 235 12.03 -4.63 13.16
CA ALA A 235 11.80 -4.20 11.78
C ALA A 235 12.82 -4.83 10.82
N GLU A 236 12.35 -5.27 9.66
CA GLU A 236 13.19 -5.64 8.54
C GLU A 236 12.82 -4.81 7.32
N PHE A 237 13.82 -4.37 6.56
CA PHE A 237 13.63 -3.75 5.26
C PHE A 237 14.50 -4.45 4.23
N THR A 238 13.88 -4.90 3.15
CA THR A 238 14.58 -5.38 1.96
C THR A 238 14.10 -4.59 0.75
N GLY A 239 15.00 -3.81 0.15
CA GLY A 239 14.71 -2.91 -0.97
C GLY A 239 15.56 -3.19 -2.20
N VAL A 240 14.94 -3.11 -3.38
CA VAL A 240 15.63 -3.05 -4.67
C VAL A 240 15.14 -1.84 -5.45
N SER A 241 16.07 -1.04 -5.97
CA SER A 241 15.74 0.11 -6.82
C SER A 241 16.51 0.08 -8.14
N PHE A 242 15.85 0.49 -9.23
CA PHE A 242 16.48 0.63 -10.55
C PHE A 242 16.18 2.00 -11.16
N ALA A 243 17.24 2.77 -11.42
CA ALA A 243 17.17 4.09 -12.02
C ALA A 243 17.80 4.09 -13.43
N GLY A 244 16.99 4.43 -14.42
CA GLY A 244 17.43 4.64 -15.81
C GLY A 244 17.63 6.12 -16.14
N LYS A 245 18.06 6.41 -17.39
CA LYS A 245 18.25 7.77 -17.91
C LYS A 245 17.15 8.74 -17.49
N GLY A 246 17.55 9.81 -16.80
CA GLY A 246 16.69 10.94 -16.43
C GLY A 246 15.75 10.70 -15.25
N GLN A 247 15.99 9.63 -14.49
CA GLN A 247 15.24 9.29 -13.28
C GLN A 247 16.09 9.64 -12.05
N ASN A 248 15.44 10.00 -10.94
CA ASN A 248 16.08 10.18 -9.64
C ASN A 248 15.27 9.45 -8.58
N LEU A 249 15.80 8.34 -8.07
CA LEU A 249 15.12 7.49 -7.09
C LEU A 249 15.84 7.61 -5.74
N ASP A 250 15.32 8.48 -4.89
CA ASP A 250 15.77 8.66 -3.52
C ASP A 250 14.96 7.72 -2.61
N THR A 251 15.51 6.53 -2.35
CA THR A 251 14.79 5.46 -1.64
C THR A 251 15.61 4.96 -0.46
N GLY A 252 14.95 4.77 0.68
CA GLY A 252 15.57 4.23 1.89
C GLY A 252 14.54 3.67 2.85
N ALA A 253 14.93 3.58 4.12
CA ALA A 253 14.04 3.22 5.22
C ALA A 253 14.40 4.05 6.45
N LYS A 254 13.43 4.28 7.34
CA LYS A 254 13.65 5.01 8.60
C LYS A 254 13.16 4.18 9.78
N ILE A 255 14.04 3.83 10.71
CA ILE A 255 13.67 3.04 11.89
C ILE A 255 13.90 3.86 13.15
N ILE A 256 12.89 3.97 14.00
CA ILE A 256 12.97 4.57 15.32
C ILE A 256 12.90 3.47 16.37
N HIS A 257 13.98 3.31 17.13
CA HIS A 257 14.04 2.45 18.30
C HIS A 257 13.56 3.23 19.52
N ALA A 258 12.30 3.05 19.92
CA ALA A 258 11.67 3.80 21.03
C ALA A 258 11.48 2.96 22.31
N ALA A 259 11.93 1.70 22.31
CA ALA A 259 11.84 0.80 23.45
C ALA A 259 13.07 -0.13 23.58
N PRO A 260 13.30 -0.73 24.77
CA PRO A 260 14.38 -1.69 24.99
C PRO A 260 14.29 -2.93 24.10
N ASN A 261 15.42 -3.60 23.88
CA ASN A 261 15.50 -4.89 23.18
C ASN A 261 14.93 -4.88 21.75
N THR A 262 14.82 -3.71 21.13
CA THR A 262 14.36 -3.55 19.74
C THR A 262 15.50 -3.85 18.76
N SER A 263 15.18 -4.40 17.58
CA SER A 263 16.19 -4.75 16.58
C SER A 263 15.73 -4.40 15.17
N SER A 264 16.67 -4.05 14.29
CA SER A 264 16.36 -3.80 12.88
C SER A 264 17.42 -4.29 11.92
N THR A 265 17.00 -4.75 10.74
CA THR A 265 17.87 -5.11 9.62
C THR A 265 17.45 -4.34 8.37
N ILE A 266 18.40 -3.73 7.67
CA ILE A 266 18.14 -2.99 6.43
C ILE A 266 19.07 -3.55 5.34
N ASN A 267 18.47 -4.14 4.31
CA ASN A 267 19.13 -4.61 3.12
C ASN A 267 18.63 -3.80 1.92
N SER A 268 19.47 -2.96 1.33
CA SER A 268 19.11 -2.17 0.15
C SER A 268 20.08 -2.43 -1.00
N LYS A 269 19.54 -2.65 -2.20
CA LYS A 269 20.32 -2.85 -3.43
C LYS A 269 19.83 -1.88 -4.50
N SER A 270 20.71 -1.02 -4.97
CA SER A 270 20.38 -0.01 -5.97
C SER A 270 21.17 -0.22 -7.25
N ILE A 271 20.50 -0.06 -8.40
CA ILE A 271 21.08 -0.25 -9.72
C ILE A 271 20.85 1.04 -10.52
N SER A 272 21.92 1.73 -10.87
CA SER A 272 21.88 2.90 -11.77
C SER A 272 22.35 2.49 -13.17
N LYS A 273 21.67 2.98 -14.20
CA LYS A 273 22.02 2.77 -15.60
C LYS A 273 21.75 4.00 -16.46
N ASN A 274 22.65 4.32 -17.37
CA ASN A 274 22.50 5.37 -18.39
C ASN A 274 22.22 6.77 -17.81
N GLY A 275 22.81 7.11 -16.65
CA GLY A 275 22.67 8.41 -16.00
C GLY A 275 21.36 8.57 -15.22
N GLY A 276 20.93 7.50 -14.56
CA GLY A 276 19.91 7.53 -13.49
C GLY A 276 20.55 7.39 -12.12
#